data_AF-A0A1I9XVF2-F1
#
_entry.id   AF-A0A1I9XVF2-F1
#
_cell.length_a   1.000
_cell.length_b   1.000
_cell.length_c   1.000
_cell.angle_alpha   90.00
_cell.angle_beta   90.00
_cell.angle_gamma   90.00
#
_symmetry.space_group_name_H-M   'P 1'
#
loop_
_entity.id
_entity.type
_entity.pdbx_description
1 polymer ?
#
loop_
_entity_poly.entity_id
_entity_poly.type
_entity_poly.pdbx_seq_one_letter_code
_entity_poly.pdbx_strand_id
1 'polypeptide(L)'
;MNMQRKTITMAGPLAALALLAGCAGMSGKDGAASGPAMPGVVGKGEVVATWYNPPSEFPGICMTQLKDGRLRFDGGFAFYNPGRWSYDAATAELSLQLAPTPSLELSHSQIVLHKNLLRIDGPKNTLVYGVKADTQAIGLGGFVFYRNMPCPARA
;
A
#
# COMPACT_ATOMS: atom_id res chain seq x y z
N MET A 1 58.39 25.00 -44.00
CA MET A 1 58.21 26.45 -43.90
C MET A 1 57.40 26.74 -42.64
N ASN A 2 57.93 27.65 -41.81
CA ASN A 2 57.41 28.09 -40.52
C ASN A 2 56.20 29.03 -40.66
N MET A 3 55.48 29.17 -39.53
CA MET A 3 54.67 30.34 -39.10
C MET A 3 53.27 30.45 -39.77
N GLN A 4 52.16 30.75 -39.09
CA GLN A 4 51.94 31.46 -37.82
C GLN A 4 50.75 30.89 -37.03
N ARG A 5 50.90 30.93 -35.71
CA ARG A 5 49.86 30.82 -34.69
C ARG A 5 48.86 31.98 -34.82
N LYS A 6 47.56 31.70 -34.68
CA LYS A 6 46.58 32.66 -34.14
C LYS A 6 45.77 31.97 -33.05
N THR A 7 46.21 32.22 -31.82
CA THR A 7 45.47 32.02 -30.58
C THR A 7 44.27 32.97 -30.58
N ILE A 8 43.06 32.43 -30.39
CA ILE A 8 41.91 33.22 -29.95
C ILE A 8 41.53 32.71 -28.57
N THR A 9 41.87 33.51 -27.58
CA THR A 9 41.51 33.37 -26.17
C THR A 9 40.21 34.15 -25.95
N MET A 10 39.15 33.48 -25.49
CA MET A 10 38.00 34.14 -24.88
C MET A 10 37.68 33.38 -23.58
N ALA A 11 37.99 34.02 -22.45
CA ALA A 11 37.55 33.65 -21.11
C ALA A 11 36.13 34.20 -20.90
N GLY A 12 35.13 33.38 -20.58
CA GLY A 12 34.59 33.20 -19.20
C GLY A 12 33.23 33.93 -19.05
N PRO A 13 32.49 33.82 -17.94
CA PRO A 13 32.27 32.71 -17.01
C PRO A 13 30.76 32.38 -16.75
N LEU A 14 30.51 31.27 -16.05
CA LEU A 14 29.44 31.01 -15.05
C LEU A 14 27.97 31.42 -15.33
N ALA A 15 27.09 30.41 -15.45
CA ALA A 15 25.81 30.38 -14.73
C ALA A 15 25.29 28.92 -14.65
N ALA A 16 25.86 28.17 -13.70
CA ALA A 16 25.14 27.05 -13.08
C ALA A 16 24.13 27.62 -12.07
N LEU A 17 23.14 26.80 -11.72
CA LEU A 17 22.08 27.00 -10.71
C LEU A 17 20.79 27.67 -11.19
N ALA A 18 19.86 26.84 -11.66
CA ALA A 18 18.47 26.95 -11.24
C ALA A 18 18.20 25.88 -10.19
N LEU A 19 18.18 26.32 -8.93
CA LEU A 19 17.74 25.57 -7.75
C LEU A 19 16.27 25.16 -7.91
N LEU A 20 16.00 23.87 -8.02
CA LEU A 20 14.74 23.30 -7.54
C LEU A 20 14.99 22.80 -6.12
N ALA A 21 14.95 23.73 -5.17
CA ALA A 21 14.88 23.45 -3.75
C ALA A 21 13.42 23.55 -3.28
N GLY A 22 12.95 22.49 -2.61
CA GLY A 22 11.70 22.42 -1.84
C GLY A 22 10.60 21.67 -2.58
N CYS A 23 10.12 20.51 -2.14
CA CYS A 23 9.94 20.09 -0.76
C CYS A 23 10.74 18.86 -0.37
N ALA A 24 11.51 19.01 0.71
CA ALA A 24 11.90 17.92 1.57
C ALA A 24 10.65 17.27 2.18
N GLY A 25 10.62 15.94 2.10
CA GLY A 25 9.75 15.07 2.89
C GLY A 25 10.51 13.81 3.25
N MET A 26 11.80 13.94 3.61
CA MET A 26 12.54 12.87 4.26
C MET A 26 12.14 12.89 5.73
N SER A 27 10.99 12.30 6.03
CA SER A 27 10.49 12.09 7.38
C SER A 27 10.91 10.70 7.85
N GLY A 28 11.65 10.73 8.95
CA GLY A 28 12.06 9.67 9.88
C GLY A 28 11.60 8.23 9.64
N LYS A 29 12.57 7.33 9.85
CA LYS A 29 12.39 6.19 10.76
C LYS A 29 11.43 6.58 11.88
N ASP A 30 10.27 5.95 11.89
CA ASP A 30 9.37 5.64 13.00
C ASP A 30 7.93 5.60 12.46
N GLY A 31 7.44 4.38 12.16
CA GLY A 31 5.99 4.10 12.04
C GLY A 31 5.22 4.78 10.88
N ALA A 32 5.82 4.94 9.70
CA ALA A 32 5.23 5.69 8.59
C ALA A 32 3.96 5.04 8.00
N ALA A 33 2.82 5.45 8.53
CA ALA A 33 1.58 5.53 7.77
C ALA A 33 1.58 6.83 6.97
N SER A 34 2.24 6.82 5.82
CA SER A 34 2.26 7.95 4.88
C SER A 34 2.63 7.52 3.46
N GLY A 35 2.36 6.25 3.12
CA GLY A 35 2.34 5.81 1.72
C GLY A 35 1.10 6.35 0.99
N PRO A 36 1.12 6.44 -0.34
CA PRO A 36 -0.08 6.72 -1.14
C PRO A 36 -1.22 5.79 -0.72
N ALA A 37 -2.42 6.34 -0.58
CA ALA A 37 -3.60 5.55 -0.26
C ALA A 37 -3.81 4.47 -1.32
N MET A 38 -4.13 3.26 -0.89
CA MET A 38 -4.56 2.21 -1.81
C MET A 38 -5.83 2.64 -2.57
N PRO A 39 -6.00 2.21 -3.84
CA PRO A 39 -7.29 2.26 -4.51
C PRO A 39 -8.41 1.58 -3.68
N GLY A 40 -9.49 2.31 -3.34
CA GLY A 40 -10.59 1.83 -2.48
C GLY A 40 -11.77 2.80 -2.42
N VAL A 41 -12.84 2.47 -1.69
CA VAL A 41 -13.84 3.49 -1.31
C VAL A 41 -13.17 4.42 -0.31
N VAL A 42 -12.98 5.67 -0.70
CA VAL A 42 -12.33 6.69 0.12
C VAL A 42 -13.14 6.93 1.40
N GLY A 43 -12.44 6.84 2.52
CA GLY A 43 -13.03 7.06 3.85
C GLY A 43 -13.22 8.55 4.19
N LYS A 44 -13.78 8.79 5.38
CA LYS A 44 -13.83 10.11 6.01
C LYS A 44 -13.07 10.06 7.35
N GLY A 45 -12.63 11.21 7.84
CA GLY A 45 -11.96 11.32 9.14
C GLY A 45 -10.63 10.54 9.17
N GLU A 46 -10.55 9.53 10.03
CA GLU A 46 -9.36 8.68 10.20
C GLU A 46 -9.25 7.54 9.17
N VAL A 47 -10.30 7.30 8.38
CA VAL A 47 -10.34 6.20 7.41
C VAL A 47 -9.72 6.65 6.09
N VAL A 48 -8.74 5.90 5.61
CA VAL A 48 -8.10 6.09 4.30
C VAL A 48 -8.96 5.47 3.22
N ALA A 49 -9.21 4.17 3.33
CA ALA A 49 -9.97 3.40 2.38
C ALA A 49 -10.71 2.27 3.07
N THR A 50 -11.84 1.88 2.48
CA THR A 50 -12.56 0.67 2.86
C THR A 50 -12.73 -0.25 1.66
N TRP A 51 -12.75 -1.55 1.96
CA TRP A 51 -13.16 -2.62 1.06
C TRP A 51 -14.15 -3.49 1.80
N TYR A 52 -15.12 -4.04 1.07
CA TYR A 52 -16.24 -4.72 1.70
C TYR A 52 -16.44 -6.12 1.13
N ASN A 53 -16.58 -7.09 2.02
CA ASN A 53 -17.13 -8.39 1.71
C ASN A 53 -18.63 -8.37 2.11
N PRO A 54 -19.57 -8.42 1.15
CA PRO A 54 -20.99 -8.41 1.45
C PRO A 54 -21.42 -9.66 2.23
N PRO A 55 -22.52 -9.57 3.00
CA PRO A 55 -23.01 -10.68 3.79
C PRO A 55 -23.39 -11.86 2.89
N SER A 56 -23.14 -13.06 3.39
CA SER A 56 -23.58 -14.32 2.80
C SER A 56 -23.92 -15.26 3.96
N GLU A 57 -23.22 -16.38 4.10
CA GLU A 57 -23.30 -17.26 5.28
C GLU A 57 -22.84 -16.57 6.58
N PHE A 58 -21.97 -15.55 6.46
CA PHE A 58 -21.47 -14.73 7.57
C PHE A 58 -21.92 -13.27 7.41
N PRO A 59 -21.99 -12.48 8.51
CA PRO A 59 -22.17 -11.04 8.42
C PRO A 59 -21.11 -10.40 7.52
N GLY A 60 -21.48 -9.32 6.84
CA GLY A 60 -20.57 -8.64 5.93
C GLY A 60 -19.36 -8.07 6.68
N ILE A 61 -18.19 -8.16 6.05
CA ILE A 61 -16.91 -7.82 6.67
C ILE A 61 -16.33 -6.56 6.02
N CYS A 62 -16.07 -5.54 6.85
CA CYS A 62 -15.41 -4.32 6.45
C CYS A 62 -13.92 -4.39 6.73
N MET A 63 -13.10 -4.35 5.67
CA MET A 63 -11.67 -4.10 5.78
C MET A 63 -11.42 -2.60 5.73
N THR A 64 -11.02 -2.04 6.87
CA THR A 64 -10.81 -0.60 7.07
C THR A 64 -9.32 -0.31 7.22
N GLN A 65 -8.79 0.54 6.34
CA GLN A 65 -7.44 1.08 6.44
C GLN A 65 -7.48 2.44 7.14
N LEU A 66 -6.77 2.56 8.25
CA LEU A 66 -6.69 3.80 9.03
C LEU A 66 -5.43 4.60 8.67
N LYS A 67 -5.52 5.93 8.82
CA LYS A 67 -4.42 6.88 8.52
C LYS A 67 -3.16 6.64 9.33
N ASP A 68 -3.27 5.97 10.47
CA ASP A 68 -2.16 5.59 11.35
C ASP A 68 -1.55 4.22 11.01
N GLY A 69 -1.96 3.62 9.90
CA GLY A 69 -1.43 2.34 9.41
C GLY A 69 -2.08 1.12 10.05
N ARG A 70 -3.04 1.29 10.96
CA ARG A 70 -3.83 0.17 11.49
C ARG A 70 -4.79 -0.36 10.44
N LEU A 71 -4.92 -1.69 10.44
CA LEU A 71 -5.89 -2.43 9.66
C LEU A 71 -6.96 -2.98 10.61
N ARG A 72 -8.24 -2.76 10.30
CA ARG A 72 -9.36 -3.27 11.08
C ARG A 72 -10.32 -4.07 10.22
N PHE A 73 -10.73 -5.23 10.71
CA PHE A 73 -11.81 -6.04 10.18
C PHE A 73 -13.02 -5.96 11.11
N ASP A 74 -14.13 -5.45 10.61
CA ASP A 74 -15.39 -5.37 11.36
C ASP A 74 -16.40 -6.34 10.73
N GLY A 75 -17.03 -7.21 11.53
CA GLY A 75 -18.07 -8.13 11.04
C GLY A 75 -17.67 -9.60 10.88
N GLY A 76 -16.50 -10.03 11.38
CA GLY A 76 -16.18 -11.46 11.45
C GLY A 76 -14.78 -11.73 12.01
N PHE A 77 -13.76 -11.16 11.38
CA PHE A 77 -12.36 -11.43 11.71
C PHE A 77 -11.81 -10.62 12.89
N ALA A 78 -12.33 -10.87 14.09
CA ALA A 78 -11.77 -10.25 15.30
C ALA A 78 -10.29 -10.62 15.50
N PHE A 79 -9.89 -11.84 15.16
CA PHE A 79 -8.51 -12.33 15.35
C PHE A 79 -7.46 -11.65 14.46
N TYR A 80 -7.87 -11.04 13.34
CA TYR A 80 -6.96 -10.25 12.51
C TYR A 80 -6.79 -8.80 13.00
N ASN A 81 -7.54 -8.36 14.01
CA ASN A 81 -7.35 -7.09 14.71
C ASN A 81 -6.40 -7.36 15.90
N PRO A 82 -5.14 -6.88 15.93
CA PRO A 82 -4.68 -5.55 15.51
C PRO A 82 -3.63 -5.53 14.37
N GLY A 83 -4.04 -5.80 13.13
CA GLY A 83 -3.14 -5.76 11.97
C GLY A 83 -2.58 -4.38 11.60
N ARG A 84 -1.67 -4.37 10.63
CA ARG A 84 -1.11 -3.18 9.97
C ARG A 84 -1.22 -3.32 8.46
N TRP A 85 -1.27 -2.19 7.77
CA TRP A 85 -1.22 -2.15 6.31
C TRP A 85 -0.14 -1.17 5.83
N SER A 86 0.41 -1.45 4.66
CA SER A 86 1.20 -0.50 3.89
C SER A 86 0.96 -0.72 2.40
N TYR A 87 1.17 0.33 1.60
CA TYR A 87 1.04 0.28 0.16
C TYR A 87 2.23 0.96 -0.51
N ASP A 88 2.87 0.25 -1.43
CA ASP A 88 3.89 0.78 -2.31
C ASP A 88 3.31 0.99 -3.72
N ALA A 89 3.12 2.25 -4.11
CA ALA A 89 2.58 2.58 -5.42
C ALA A 89 3.55 2.32 -6.57
N ALA A 90 4.87 2.27 -6.33
CA ALA A 90 5.85 2.02 -7.39
C ALA A 90 5.76 0.57 -7.88
N THR A 91 5.49 -0.36 -6.97
CA THR A 91 5.34 -1.80 -7.25
C THR A 91 3.88 -2.25 -7.31
N ALA A 92 2.93 -1.37 -6.96
CA ALA A 92 1.52 -1.67 -6.78
C ALA A 92 1.29 -2.81 -5.76
N GLU A 93 2.11 -2.86 -4.70
CA GLU A 93 2.05 -3.90 -3.69
C GLU A 93 1.40 -3.39 -2.39
N LEU A 94 0.35 -4.10 -1.96
CA LEU A 94 -0.24 -3.99 -0.64
C LEU A 94 0.36 -5.03 0.28
N SER A 95 0.85 -4.61 1.43
CA SER A 95 1.20 -5.52 2.52
C SER A 95 0.16 -5.45 3.62
N LEU A 96 -0.41 -6.59 3.99
CA LEU A 96 -1.30 -6.75 5.14
C LEU A 96 -0.58 -7.59 6.20
N GLN A 97 -0.04 -6.92 7.22
CA GLN A 97 0.51 -7.58 8.38
C GLN A 97 -0.62 -7.92 9.34
N LEU A 98 -0.78 -9.19 9.64
CA LEU A 98 -1.85 -9.67 10.51
C LEU A 98 -1.32 -9.84 11.94
N ALA A 99 -2.22 -9.95 12.92
CA ALA A 99 -1.86 -10.39 14.26
C ALA A 99 -1.16 -11.76 14.19
N PRO A 100 -0.12 -12.05 15.01
CA PRO A 100 0.61 -13.31 14.95
C PRO A 100 -0.32 -14.51 14.87
N THR A 101 -0.30 -15.21 13.73
CA THR A 101 -1.19 -16.32 13.46
C THR A 101 -0.32 -17.56 13.22
N PRO A 102 -0.26 -18.51 14.16
CA PRO A 102 0.41 -19.77 13.89
C PRO A 102 -0.30 -20.38 12.67
N SER A 103 0.48 -20.79 11.67
CA SER A 103 -0.02 -21.38 10.40
C SER A 103 -0.52 -20.40 9.32
N LEU A 104 -0.09 -19.13 9.29
CA LEU A 104 -0.46 -18.20 8.21
C LEU A 104 -0.17 -18.79 6.81
N GLU A 105 1.03 -19.35 6.63
CA GLU A 105 1.45 -19.98 5.37
C GLU A 105 0.58 -21.19 5.01
N LEU A 106 0.26 -22.04 5.99
CA LEU A 106 -0.62 -23.20 5.77
C LEU A 106 -2.04 -22.76 5.39
N SER A 107 -2.57 -21.73 6.07
CA SER A 107 -3.89 -21.14 5.83
C SER A 107 -4.00 -20.47 4.45
N HIS A 108 -2.87 -20.16 3.82
CA HIS A 108 -2.79 -19.53 2.50
C HIS A 108 -1.98 -20.37 1.50
N SER A 109 -1.80 -21.66 1.78
CA SER A 109 -0.93 -22.57 1.00
C SER A 109 -1.35 -22.70 -0.46
N GLN A 110 -2.62 -22.44 -0.76
CA GLN A 110 -3.17 -22.40 -2.11
C GLN A 110 -3.29 -20.96 -2.61
N ILE A 111 -2.16 -20.25 -2.71
CA ILE A 111 -2.08 -18.82 -3.09
C ILE A 111 -2.94 -18.50 -4.33
N VAL A 112 -3.02 -19.41 -5.30
CA VAL A 112 -3.84 -19.26 -6.53
C VAL A 112 -5.33 -19.02 -6.26
N LEU A 113 -5.86 -19.47 -5.11
CA LEU A 113 -7.25 -19.24 -4.70
C LEU A 113 -7.46 -17.85 -4.07
N HIS A 114 -6.38 -17.21 -3.63
CA HIS A 114 -6.41 -15.91 -2.97
C HIS A 114 -6.22 -14.81 -4.01
N LYS A 115 -7.31 -14.38 -4.64
CA LYS A 115 -7.32 -13.33 -5.68
C LYS A 115 -6.33 -12.20 -5.37
N ASN A 116 -5.35 -12.01 -6.27
CA ASN A 116 -4.30 -11.00 -6.22
C ASN A 116 -3.22 -11.18 -5.14
N LEU A 117 -3.20 -12.28 -4.38
CA LEU A 117 -2.11 -12.60 -3.47
C LEU A 117 -0.87 -12.97 -4.29
N LEU A 118 0.23 -12.24 -4.07
CA LEU A 118 1.51 -12.47 -4.75
C LEU A 118 2.40 -13.42 -3.94
N ARG A 119 2.48 -13.20 -2.62
CA ARG A 119 3.34 -13.98 -1.72
C ARG A 119 2.91 -13.85 -0.26
N ILE A 120 3.43 -14.78 0.55
CA ILE A 120 3.31 -14.80 2.00
C ILE A 120 4.72 -14.58 2.57
N ASP A 121 4.89 -13.57 3.42
CA ASP A 121 6.08 -13.40 4.24
C ASP A 121 5.75 -13.95 5.64
N GLY A 122 5.94 -15.27 5.79
CA GLY A 122 5.65 -16.01 7.02
C GLY A 122 6.37 -15.45 8.24
N PRO A 123 7.69 -15.17 8.19
CA PRO A 123 8.43 -14.57 9.30
C PRO A 123 7.85 -13.24 9.79
N LYS A 124 7.26 -12.43 8.90
CA LYS A 124 6.60 -11.16 9.26
C LYS A 124 5.10 -11.27 9.46
N ASN A 125 4.53 -12.47 9.34
CA ASN A 125 3.09 -12.72 9.37
C ASN A 125 2.32 -11.76 8.42
N THR A 126 2.84 -11.62 7.21
CA THR A 126 2.39 -10.61 6.23
C THR A 126 1.95 -11.27 4.93
N LEU A 127 0.80 -10.83 4.42
CA LEU A 127 0.30 -11.19 3.09
C LEU A 127 0.57 -10.03 2.13
N VAL A 128 1.15 -10.31 0.96
CA VAL A 128 1.44 -9.27 -0.03
C VAL A 128 0.59 -9.47 -1.28
N TYR A 129 -0.18 -8.44 -1.63
CA TYR A 129 -1.12 -8.44 -2.74
C TYR A 129 -0.69 -7.47 -3.83
N GLY A 130 -0.95 -7.83 -5.09
CA GLY A 130 -0.86 -6.92 -6.23
C GLY A 130 -2.16 -6.13 -6.36
N VAL A 131 -2.14 -4.84 -6.05
CA VAL A 131 -3.32 -3.96 -6.11
C VAL A 131 -3.01 -2.76 -7.00
N LYS A 132 -3.51 -2.83 -8.23
CA LYS A 132 -3.42 -1.79 -9.26
C LYS A 132 -4.67 -0.90 -9.26
N ALA A 133 -4.62 0.17 -10.06
CA ALA A 133 -5.73 1.11 -10.21
C ALA A 133 -7.01 0.49 -10.81
N ASP A 134 -6.94 -0.67 -11.46
CA ASP A 134 -8.08 -1.40 -12.04
C ASP A 134 -8.51 -2.61 -11.20
N THR A 135 -7.78 -2.94 -10.12
CA THR A 135 -8.12 -4.07 -9.24
C THR A 135 -9.48 -3.85 -8.58
N GLN A 136 -10.42 -4.77 -8.86
CA GLN A 136 -11.80 -4.70 -8.36
C GLN A 136 -12.03 -5.44 -7.04
N ALA A 137 -11.25 -6.48 -6.76
CA ALA A 137 -11.42 -7.33 -5.59
C ALA A 137 -10.10 -7.97 -5.14
N ILE A 138 -9.98 -8.28 -3.85
CA ILE A 138 -8.88 -9.09 -3.30
C ILE A 138 -9.45 -10.25 -2.47
N GLY A 139 -8.72 -11.36 -2.41
CA GLY A 139 -9.10 -12.55 -1.65
C GLY A 139 -8.29 -12.70 -0.37
N LEU A 140 -8.93 -12.70 0.80
CA LEU A 140 -8.27 -12.81 2.10
C LEU A 140 -9.03 -13.79 3.00
N GLY A 141 -8.33 -14.80 3.54
CA GLY A 141 -8.91 -15.74 4.50
C GLY A 141 -10.16 -16.48 4.00
N GLY A 142 -10.28 -16.72 2.69
CA GLY A 142 -11.46 -17.33 2.07
C GLY A 142 -12.58 -16.35 1.69
N PHE A 143 -12.45 -15.07 2.01
CA PHE A 143 -13.43 -14.03 1.67
C PHE A 143 -12.94 -13.15 0.53
N VAL A 144 -13.90 -12.62 -0.24
CA VAL A 144 -13.62 -11.68 -1.34
C VAL A 144 -14.07 -10.29 -0.92
N PHE A 145 -13.11 -9.37 -0.87
CA PHE A 145 -13.35 -7.97 -0.55
C PHE A 145 -13.42 -7.17 -1.86
N TYR A 146 -14.48 -6.41 -2.05
CA TYR A 146 -14.73 -5.60 -3.24
C TYR A 146 -14.37 -4.14 -2.99
N ARG A 147 -13.69 -3.54 -3.95
CA ARG A 147 -13.14 -2.19 -3.86
C ARG A 147 -14.19 -1.08 -3.84
N ASN A 148 -15.20 -1.20 -4.69
CA ASN A 148 -16.17 -0.14 -4.99
C ASN A 148 -17.50 -0.31 -4.24
N MET A 149 -17.53 -1.19 -3.24
CA MET A 149 -18.72 -1.44 -2.43
C MET A 149 -18.55 -0.77 -1.06
N PRO A 150 -19.44 0.16 -0.69
CA PRO A 150 -19.29 0.88 0.58
C PRO A 150 -19.58 -0.05 1.77
N CYS A 151 -18.80 0.13 2.82
CA CYS A 151 -19.13 -0.44 4.12
C CYS A 151 -20.46 0.12 4.66
N PRO A 152 -21.36 -0.73 5.18
CA PRO A 152 -22.57 -0.27 5.83
C PRO A 152 -22.26 0.68 7.00
N ALA A 153 -23.15 1.66 7.22
CA ALA A 153 -23.09 2.46 8.45
C ALA A 153 -23.25 1.53 9.65
N ARG A 154 -22.46 1.78 10.71
CA ARG A 154 -22.66 1.09 11.98
C ARG A 154 -23.98 1.57 12.57
N ALA A 155 -24.83 0.63 12.96
CA ALA A 155 -26.00 0.91 13.79
C ALA A 155 -25.56 1.33 15.20
#